data_AF-A0A7L4F9F2-F1
#
_entry.id   AF-A0A7L4F9F2-F1
#
_cell.length_a   1.000
_cell.length_b   1.000
_cell.length_c   1.000
_cell.angle_alpha   90.00
_cell.angle_beta   90.00
_cell.angle_gamma   90.00
#
_symmetry.space_group_name_H-M   'P 1'
#
loop_
_entity.id
_entity.type
_entity.pdbx_description
1 polymer ?
#
loop_
_entity_poly.entity_id
_entity_poly.type
_entity_poly.pdbx_seq_one_letter_code
_entity_poly.pdbx_strand_id
1 'polypeptide(L)'
;MSFRSMFQDVREAMDNVHLSGCLKEKTLENLEKYVVKDPRVPLLLSRMKEVGKVFLATNSDYNYTDAIMSYLFDFGDGDKVGGAMGTPPLTPRPQRPWRSYFDLIVVDTRKPLFFAEGTVLRQVNTDTGKLRIGTYTGPLQHCAVYSGGERPAW
;
A
#
# COMPACT_ATOMS: atom_id res chain seq x y z
N MET A 1 -0.01 14.28 -38.31
CA MET A 1 -0.09 14.11 -36.84
C MET A 1 -1.16 15.07 -36.33
N SER A 2 -2.21 14.58 -35.67
CA SER A 2 -3.27 15.45 -35.10
C SER A 2 -3.01 15.66 -33.61
N PHE A 3 -3.57 16.72 -33.00
CA PHE A 3 -3.47 16.90 -31.54
C PHE A 3 -4.03 15.70 -30.77
N ARG A 4 -5.06 15.04 -31.31
CA ARG A 4 -5.63 13.81 -30.73
C ARG A 4 -4.65 12.65 -30.76
N SER A 5 -3.96 12.43 -31.88
CA SER A 5 -2.98 11.34 -31.98
C SER A 5 -1.77 11.62 -31.08
N MET A 6 -1.28 12.86 -31.06
CA MET A 6 -0.17 13.25 -30.17
C MET A 6 -0.53 13.04 -28.68
N PHE A 7 -1.76 13.38 -28.27
CA PHE A 7 -2.24 13.10 -26.92
C PHE A 7 -2.26 11.59 -26.61
N GLN A 8 -2.71 10.77 -27.56
CA GLN A 8 -2.72 9.31 -27.41
C GLN A 8 -1.30 8.76 -27.27
N ASP A 9 -0.37 9.19 -28.12
CA ASP A 9 1.03 8.77 -28.08
C ASP A 9 1.66 9.06 -26.72
N VAL A 10 1.45 10.26 -26.17
CA VAL A 10 1.96 10.65 -24.85
C VAL A 10 1.33 9.82 -23.73
N ARG A 11 0.02 9.58 -23.79
CA ARG A 11 -0.69 8.80 -22.79
C ARG A 11 -0.23 7.34 -22.77
N GLU A 12 -0.14 6.72 -23.95
CA GLU A 12 0.32 5.33 -24.07
C GLU A 12 1.77 5.18 -23.64
N ALA A 13 2.64 6.15 -23.95
CA ALA A 13 4.02 6.15 -23.45
C ALA A 13 4.07 6.20 -21.91
N MET A 14 3.24 7.04 -21.29
CA MET A 14 3.19 7.17 -19.83
C MET A 14 2.63 5.92 -19.16
N ASP A 15 1.58 5.34 -19.72
CA ASP A 15 1.00 4.07 -19.26
C ASP A 15 2.04 2.95 -19.38
N ASN A 16 2.77 2.89 -20.50
CA ASN A 16 3.84 1.92 -20.71
C ASN A 16 4.95 2.07 -19.64
N VAL A 17 5.40 3.28 -19.35
CA VAL A 17 6.43 3.52 -18.31
C VAL A 17 5.98 3.02 -16.92
N HIS A 18 4.69 3.15 -16.59
CA HIS A 18 4.14 2.67 -15.31
C HIS A 18 3.88 1.17 -15.28
N LEU A 19 3.47 0.58 -16.41
CA LEU A 19 3.05 -0.82 -16.51
C LEU A 19 4.21 -1.77 -16.87
N SER A 20 5.20 -1.31 -17.63
CA SER A 20 6.40 -2.09 -18.00
C SER A 20 7.34 -2.33 -16.82
N GLY A 21 7.15 -1.60 -15.71
CA GLY A 21 7.88 -1.79 -14.46
C GLY A 21 9.11 -0.90 -14.28
N CYS A 22 9.67 -0.33 -15.36
CA CYS A 22 10.94 0.39 -15.30
C CYS A 22 10.94 1.61 -14.36
N LEU A 23 9.82 2.34 -14.28
CA LEU A 23 9.68 3.45 -13.32
C LEU A 23 9.60 2.96 -11.88
N LYS A 24 8.82 1.90 -11.64
CA LYS A 24 8.67 1.31 -10.30
C LYS A 24 10.01 0.77 -9.81
N GLU A 25 10.72 0.01 -10.65
CA GLU A 25 12.06 -0.53 -10.36
C GLU A 25 13.03 0.58 -9.94
N LYS A 26 13.20 1.61 -10.77
CA LYS A 26 14.10 2.75 -10.47
C LYS A 26 13.69 3.54 -9.23
N THR A 27 12.39 3.59 -8.93
CA THR A 27 11.89 4.24 -7.71
C THR A 27 12.27 3.41 -6.48
N LEU A 28 12.08 2.09 -6.54
CA LEU A 28 12.43 1.17 -5.46
C LEU A 28 13.94 1.10 -5.20
N GLU A 29 14.77 1.32 -6.22
CA GLU A 29 16.24 1.41 -6.08
C GLU A 29 16.72 2.60 -5.23
N ASN A 30 15.93 3.68 -5.12
CA ASN A 30 16.31 4.85 -4.34
C ASN A 30 15.09 5.54 -3.72
N LEU A 31 14.49 4.88 -2.74
CA LEU A 31 13.28 5.36 -2.07
C LEU A 31 13.49 6.67 -1.33
N GLU A 32 14.66 6.90 -0.72
CA GLU A 32 14.96 8.14 0.00
C GLU A 32 14.92 9.39 -0.90
N LYS A 33 15.32 9.23 -2.16
CA LYS A 33 15.28 10.32 -3.13
C LYS A 33 13.86 10.64 -3.62
N TYR A 34 13.00 9.62 -3.73
CA TYR A 34 11.73 9.73 -4.45
C TYR A 34 10.49 9.68 -3.55
N VAL A 35 10.61 9.19 -2.32
CA VAL A 35 9.49 8.95 -1.40
C VAL A 35 9.73 9.70 -0.11
N VAL A 36 8.84 10.64 0.20
CA VAL A 36 8.85 11.34 1.48
C VAL A 36 8.47 10.37 2.60
N LYS A 37 9.32 10.28 3.61
CA LYS A 37 9.13 9.45 4.79
C LYS A 37 8.85 10.33 6.01
N ASP A 38 7.74 10.08 6.69
CA ASP A 38 7.31 10.85 7.86
C ASP A 38 7.10 9.94 9.08
N PRO A 39 7.89 10.10 10.16
CA PRO A 39 7.80 9.27 11.37
C PRO A 39 6.47 9.40 12.12
N ARG A 40 5.62 10.37 11.77
CA ARG A 40 4.30 10.56 12.38
C ARG A 40 3.22 9.66 11.79
N VAL A 41 3.45 9.05 10.62
CA VAL A 41 2.46 8.18 9.95
C VAL A 41 2.04 6.97 10.81
N PRO A 42 2.98 6.18 11.40
CA PRO A 42 2.59 5.05 12.25
C PRO A 42 1.82 5.49 13.49
N LEU A 43 2.17 6.66 14.07
CA LEU A 43 1.48 7.21 15.23
C LEU A 43 0.02 7.58 14.90
N LEU A 44 -0.18 8.25 13.76
CA LEU A 44 -1.52 8.63 13.29
C LEU A 44 -2.40 7.39 13.07
N LEU A 45 -1.89 6.40 12.33
CA LEU A 45 -2.67 5.19 12.04
C LEU A 45 -2.97 4.36 13.29
N SER A 46 -2.04 4.31 14.25
CA SER A 46 -2.28 3.66 15.55
C SER A 46 -3.44 4.30 16.29
N ARG A 47 -3.46 5.65 16.36
CA ARG A 47 -4.55 6.40 17.02
C ARG A 47 -5.89 6.25 16.30
N MET A 48 -5.90 6.23 14.97
CA MET A 48 -7.13 5.99 14.21
C MET A 48 -7.71 4.60 14.51
N LYS A 49 -6.83 3.60 14.67
CA LYS A 49 -7.22 2.22 14.99
C LYS A 49 -7.77 2.04 16.40
N GLU A 50 -7.39 2.90 17.36
CA GLU A 50 -7.93 2.89 18.72
C GLU A 50 -9.42 3.27 18.76
N VAL A 51 -9.89 4.08 17.82
CA VAL A 51 -11.27 4.63 17.80
C VAL A 51 -12.12 4.10 16.65
N GLY A 52 -11.54 3.36 15.70
CA GLY A 52 -12.25 2.89 14.52
C GLY A 52 -11.44 1.90 13.70
N LYS A 53 -11.98 1.52 12.54
CA LYS A 53 -11.31 0.63 11.59
C LYS A 53 -10.51 1.44 10.57
N VAL A 54 -9.35 0.95 10.20
CA VAL A 54 -8.46 1.57 9.21
C VAL A 54 -8.31 0.63 8.02
N PHE A 55 -8.43 1.13 6.80
CA PHE A 55 -8.26 0.31 5.59
C PHE A 55 -7.36 0.99 4.56
N LEU A 56 -6.70 0.18 3.73
CA LEU A 56 -5.96 0.61 2.56
C LEU A 56 -6.66 0.08 1.30
N ALA A 57 -6.95 0.97 0.35
CA ALA A 57 -7.51 0.61 -0.95
C ALA A 57 -6.71 1.31 -2.06
N THR A 58 -5.78 0.60 -2.71
CA THR A 58 -4.82 1.16 -3.69
C THR A 58 -4.98 0.53 -5.08
N ASN A 59 -4.66 1.31 -6.12
CA ASN A 59 -4.64 0.80 -7.51
C ASN A 59 -3.34 0.06 -7.83
N SER A 60 -2.30 0.24 -7.02
CA SER A 60 -1.02 -0.45 -7.16
C SER A 60 -1.14 -1.94 -6.88
N ASP A 61 -0.25 -2.73 -7.47
CA ASP A 61 -0.08 -4.15 -7.15
C ASP A 61 0.51 -4.36 -5.76
N TYR A 62 0.43 -5.59 -5.27
CA TYR A 62 0.91 -5.92 -3.93
C TYR A 62 2.42 -5.72 -3.75
N ASN A 63 3.25 -6.15 -4.71
CA ASN A 63 4.72 -6.11 -4.53
C ASN A 63 5.23 -4.68 -4.40
N TYR A 64 4.73 -3.78 -5.25
CA TYR A 64 5.06 -2.37 -5.16
C TYR A 64 4.51 -1.76 -3.87
N THR A 65 3.28 -2.10 -3.49
CA THR A 65 2.68 -1.61 -2.23
C THR A 65 3.47 -2.07 -1.02
N ASP A 66 3.88 -3.33 -0.97
CA ASP A 66 4.63 -3.91 0.14
C ASP A 66 6.02 -3.28 0.28
N ALA A 67 6.72 -3.02 -0.84
CA ALA A 67 8.02 -2.34 -0.83
C ALA A 67 7.90 -0.89 -0.32
N ILE A 68 6.95 -0.11 -0.86
CA ILE A 68 6.74 1.28 -0.44
C ILE A 68 6.30 1.36 1.02
N MET A 69 5.33 0.54 1.43
CA MET A 69 4.81 0.56 2.79
C MET A 69 5.84 0.02 3.79
N SER A 70 6.69 -0.93 3.41
CA SER A 70 7.80 -1.35 4.27
C SER A 70 8.77 -0.19 4.50
N TYR A 71 9.15 0.54 3.44
CA TYR A 71 10.01 1.71 3.57
C TYR A 71 9.38 2.82 4.43
N LEU A 72 8.08 3.10 4.25
CA LEU A 72 7.37 4.15 5.01
C LEU A 72 7.26 3.85 6.51
N PHE A 73 7.41 2.59 6.93
CA PHE A 73 7.28 2.17 8.33
C PHE A 73 8.60 1.72 8.94
N ASP A 74 9.68 1.67 8.17
CA ASP A 74 11.01 1.28 8.62
C ASP A 74 11.72 2.43 9.36
N PHE A 75 11.35 2.69 10.61
CA PHE A 75 12.00 3.74 11.41
C PHE A 75 13.06 3.16 12.32
N GLY A 76 14.31 3.64 12.20
CA GLY A 76 15.37 3.31 13.14
C GLY A 76 15.13 3.89 14.54
N ASP A 77 15.95 3.48 15.52
CA ASP A 77 15.82 3.96 16.91
C ASP A 77 15.93 5.49 17.07
N GLY A 78 16.58 6.18 16.11
CA GLY A 78 16.78 7.64 16.11
C GLY A 78 15.62 8.48 15.55
N ASP A 79 14.67 7.89 14.83
CA ASP A 79 13.55 8.62 14.16
C ASP A 79 12.29 8.73 15.03
N LYS A 80 12.36 8.29 16.29
CA LYS A 80 11.20 8.21 17.19
C LYS A 80 10.81 9.60 17.69
N VAL A 81 9.87 10.24 16.98
CA VAL A 81 9.10 11.38 17.50
C VAL A 81 8.20 10.88 18.62
N GLY A 82 8.69 10.91 19.86
CA GLY A 82 7.90 10.51 21.03
C GLY A 82 8.68 10.07 22.27
N GLY A 83 10.01 10.00 22.23
CA GLY A 83 10.79 9.99 23.46
C GLY A 83 10.90 11.41 23.98
N ALA A 84 10.28 11.71 25.12
CA ALA A 84 10.65 12.90 25.88
C ALA A 84 12.18 12.91 26.02
N MET A 85 12.80 14.03 25.67
CA MET A 85 14.23 14.29 25.82
C MET A 85 14.62 13.95 27.28
N GLY A 86 15.27 12.80 27.51
CA GLY A 86 15.82 12.44 28.83
C GLY A 86 15.45 11.07 29.42
N THR A 87 14.53 10.29 28.86
CA THR A 87 14.25 8.92 29.38
C THR A 87 14.75 7.84 28.42
N PRO A 88 15.62 6.90 28.86
CA PRO A 88 15.99 5.76 28.04
C PRO A 88 14.74 4.92 27.72
N PRO A 89 14.58 4.41 26.49
CA PRO A 89 13.45 3.55 26.19
C PRO A 89 13.60 2.26 27.00
N LEU A 90 12.66 2.01 27.90
CA LEU A 90 12.66 0.81 28.76
C LEU A 90 12.46 -0.51 27.99
N THR A 91 12.23 -0.49 26.68
CA THR A 91 12.24 -1.67 25.82
C THR A 91 12.36 -1.24 24.34
N PRO A 92 13.10 -1.97 23.49
CA PRO A 92 12.95 -1.85 22.05
C PRO A 92 11.49 -2.20 21.70
N ARG A 93 10.70 -1.26 21.17
CA ARG A 93 9.40 -1.63 20.59
C ARG A 93 9.70 -2.51 19.38
N PRO A 94 9.19 -3.75 19.31
CA PRO A 94 9.38 -4.58 18.14
C PRO A 94 8.80 -3.83 16.93
N GLN A 95 9.60 -3.72 15.87
CA GLN A 95 9.15 -3.19 14.58
C GLN A 95 7.92 -3.97 14.15
N ARG A 96 6.77 -3.30 14.06
CA ARG A 96 5.52 -3.95 13.66
C ARG A 96 5.40 -3.85 12.14
N PRO A 97 5.04 -4.94 11.44
CA PRO A 97 4.84 -4.86 10.00
C PRO A 97 3.73 -3.86 9.66
N TRP A 98 3.91 -3.08 8.58
CA TRP A 98 2.96 -2.05 8.14
C TRP A 98 1.53 -2.58 8.01
N ARG A 99 1.36 -3.86 7.62
CA ARG A 99 0.06 -4.53 7.47
C ARG A 99 -0.76 -4.52 8.76
N SER A 100 -0.10 -4.57 9.93
CA SER A 100 -0.78 -4.59 11.23
C SER A 100 -1.51 -3.28 11.57
N TYR A 101 -1.20 -2.19 10.87
CA TYR A 101 -1.86 -0.89 11.04
C TYR A 101 -3.22 -0.81 10.33
N PHE A 102 -3.57 -1.81 9.51
CA PHE A 102 -4.80 -1.86 8.74
C PHE A 102 -5.65 -3.07 9.14
N ASP A 103 -6.95 -2.87 9.22
CA ASP A 103 -7.95 -3.93 9.42
C ASP A 103 -8.34 -4.58 8.09
N LEU A 104 -8.19 -3.86 6.98
CA LEU A 104 -8.43 -4.34 5.63
C LEU A 104 -7.41 -3.73 4.65
N ILE A 105 -6.81 -4.58 3.81
CA ILE A 105 -5.88 -4.16 2.77
C ILE A 105 -6.38 -4.69 1.43
N VAL A 106 -6.62 -3.79 0.48
CA VAL A 106 -7.06 -4.10 -0.88
C VAL A 106 -6.14 -3.41 -1.88
N VAL A 107 -5.46 -4.22 -2.70
CA VAL A 107 -4.60 -3.79 -3.80
C VAL A 107 -5.33 -3.98 -5.13
N ASP A 108 -4.75 -3.51 -6.24
CA ASP A 108 -5.33 -3.65 -7.59
C ASP A 108 -6.80 -3.21 -7.70
N THR A 109 -7.21 -2.20 -6.94
CA THR A 109 -8.64 -1.83 -6.83
C THR A 109 -9.24 -1.31 -8.14
N ARG A 110 -8.42 -0.85 -9.09
CA ARG A 110 -8.86 -0.27 -10.38
C ARG A 110 -9.88 0.87 -10.23
N LYS A 111 -9.71 1.74 -9.22
CA LYS A 111 -10.52 2.96 -9.09
C LYS A 111 -10.43 3.77 -10.39
N PRO A 112 -11.56 4.28 -10.93
CA PRO A 112 -12.87 4.41 -10.28
C PRO A 112 -13.78 3.17 -10.36
N LEU A 113 -13.45 2.13 -11.14
CA LEU A 113 -14.30 0.95 -11.33
C LEU A 113 -14.67 0.26 -10.00
N PHE A 114 -13.75 0.31 -9.02
CA PHE A 114 -13.97 -0.15 -7.64
C PHE A 114 -15.26 0.37 -7.00
N PHE A 115 -15.69 1.59 -7.33
CA PHE A 115 -16.88 2.23 -6.76
C PHE A 115 -18.16 1.95 -7.55
N ALA A 116 -18.05 1.23 -8.67
CA ALA A 116 -19.16 0.77 -9.49
C ALA A 116 -19.30 -0.75 -9.33
N GLU A 117 -19.20 -1.51 -10.42
CA GLU A 117 -19.28 -2.97 -10.46
C GLU A 117 -18.02 -3.70 -9.94
N GLY A 118 -16.91 -2.97 -9.75
CA GLY A 118 -15.67 -3.53 -9.24
C GLY A 118 -15.06 -4.63 -10.12
N THR A 119 -14.35 -5.53 -9.48
CA THR A 119 -13.74 -6.71 -10.10
C THR A 119 -13.84 -7.92 -9.18
N VAL A 120 -13.50 -9.11 -9.68
CA VAL A 120 -13.46 -10.32 -8.85
C VAL A 120 -12.51 -10.14 -7.67
N LEU A 121 -13.03 -10.30 -6.44
CA LEU A 121 -12.24 -10.27 -5.23
C LEU A 121 -11.34 -11.51 -5.14
N ARG A 122 -10.03 -11.29 -5.01
CA ARG A 122 -9.03 -12.35 -4.85
C ARG A 122 -8.22 -12.12 -3.59
N GLN A 123 -7.62 -13.19 -3.07
CA GLN A 123 -6.69 -13.11 -1.95
C GLN A 123 -5.25 -13.15 -2.48
N VAL A 124 -4.39 -12.28 -1.96
CA VAL A 124 -2.96 -12.26 -2.29
C VAL A 124 -2.24 -13.26 -1.38
N ASN A 125 -1.37 -14.09 -1.94
CA ASN A 125 -0.36 -14.81 -1.19
C ASN A 125 0.78 -13.83 -0.88
N THR A 126 0.85 -13.40 0.38
CA THR A 126 1.80 -12.37 0.83
C THR A 126 3.26 -12.79 0.78
N ASP A 127 3.57 -14.09 0.73
CA ASP A 127 4.94 -14.60 0.70
C ASP A 127 5.51 -14.59 -0.73
N THR A 128 4.62 -14.75 -1.73
CA THR A 128 5.00 -14.80 -3.16
C THR A 128 4.58 -13.57 -3.94
N GLY A 129 3.69 -12.74 -3.36
CA GLY A 129 3.04 -11.62 -4.02
C GLY A 129 2.02 -11.99 -5.10
N LYS A 130 1.77 -13.28 -5.32
CA LYS A 130 0.86 -13.77 -6.36
C LYS A 130 -0.56 -13.89 -5.84
N LEU A 131 -1.53 -13.76 -6.75
CA LEU A 131 -2.93 -14.01 -6.44
C LEU A 131 -3.18 -15.50 -6.23
N ARG A 132 -3.89 -15.85 -5.16
CA ARG A 132 -4.43 -17.20 -4.99
C ARG A 132 -5.45 -17.47 -6.10
N ILE A 133 -5.52 -18.73 -6.53
CA ILE A 133 -6.45 -19.17 -7.57
C ILE A 133 -7.87 -19.16 -7.00
N GLY A 134 -8.81 -18.59 -7.75
CA GLY A 134 -10.23 -18.54 -7.40
C GLY A 134 -10.68 -17.23 -6.77
N THR A 135 -12.00 -17.06 -6.69
CA THR A 135 -12.65 -15.95 -6.00
C THR A 135 -12.61 -16.20 -4.50
N TYR A 136 -12.27 -15.18 -3.71
CA TYR A 136 -12.29 -15.30 -2.26
C TYR A 136 -13.71 -15.15 -1.72
N THR A 137 -14.21 -16.17 -1.00
CA THR A 137 -15.55 -16.19 -0.39
C THR A 137 -15.52 -16.32 1.15
N GLY A 138 -14.32 -16.23 1.74
CA GLY A 138 -14.14 -16.37 3.19
C GLY A 138 -14.45 -15.09 3.99
N PRO A 139 -14.49 -15.17 5.33
CA PRO A 139 -14.59 -14.00 6.18
C PRO A 139 -13.32 -13.15 6.13
N LEU A 140 -13.42 -11.85 6.41
CA LEU A 140 -12.24 -10.99 6.50
C LEU A 140 -11.26 -11.50 7.55
N GLN A 141 -10.01 -11.73 7.13
CA GLN A 141 -8.95 -12.25 7.99
C GLN A 141 -8.00 -11.12 8.39
N HIS A 142 -7.59 -11.10 9.65
CA HIS A 142 -6.62 -10.13 10.15
C HIS A 142 -5.30 -10.25 9.39
N CYS A 143 -4.73 -9.12 8.96
CA CYS A 143 -3.52 -9.03 8.14
C CYS A 143 -3.60 -9.69 6.75
N ALA A 144 -4.77 -10.17 6.32
CA ALA A 144 -4.93 -10.66 4.95
C ALA A 144 -4.95 -9.49 3.96
N VAL A 145 -4.45 -9.77 2.77
CA VAL A 145 -4.41 -8.81 1.66
C VAL A 145 -5.30 -9.33 0.54
N TYR A 146 -6.16 -8.46 0.05
CA TYR A 146 -7.08 -8.71 -1.03
C TYR A 146 -6.67 -7.93 -2.29
N SER A 147 -7.12 -8.39 -3.45
CA SER A 147 -6.87 -7.77 -4.75
C SER A 147 -8.19 -7.63 -5.50
N GLY A 148 -8.42 -6.47 -6.11
CA GLY A 148 -9.65 -6.16 -6.83
C GLY A 148 -10.83 -5.91 -5.91
N GLY A 149 -11.96 -6.57 -6.19
CA GLY A 149 -13.21 -6.38 -5.44
C GLY A 149 -13.97 -5.13 -5.84
N GLU A 150 -14.97 -4.81 -5.03
CA GLU A 150 -15.80 -3.60 -5.10
C GLU A 150 -15.79 -2.89 -3.74
N ARG A 151 -16.30 -1.66 -3.69
CA ARG A 151 -16.43 -0.91 -2.44
C ARG A 151 -17.19 -1.77 -1.42
N PRO A 152 -16.62 -2.02 -0.23
CA PRO A 152 -17.33 -2.80 0.77
C PRO A 152 -18.60 -2.05 1.19
N ALA A 153 -19.71 -2.78 1.28
CA ALA A 153 -20.93 -2.29 1.92
C ALA A 153 -20.71 -2.33 3.43
N TRP A 154 -20.32 -1.21 4.03
CA TRP A 154 -20.34 -1.01 5.48
C TRP A 154 -21.58 -0.19 5.84
#